data_AF-A0A6N7CZP6-F1
#
_entry.id   AF-A0A6N7CZP6-F1
#
_cell.length_a   1.000
_cell.length_b   1.000
_cell.length_c   1.000
_cell.angle_alpha   90.00
_cell.angle_beta   90.00
_cell.angle_gamma   90.00
#
_symmetry.space_group_name_H-M   'P 1'
#
loop_
_entity.id
_entity.type
_entity.pdbx_description
1 polymer ?
#
loop_
_entity_poly.entity_id
_entity_poly.type
_entity_poly.pdbx_seq_one_letter_code
_entity_poly.pdbx_strand_id
1 'polypeptide(L)'
;MSLSKPGPSKTAKAGNTRNVHIGLERYSKLIGIAIEISYQVGDQVTPTQIAQYLVDHYSDMAKAEILRELHVSQIEMKTKEET
;
A
#
# COMPACT_ATOMS: atom_id res chain seq x y z
N MET A 1 6.08 -0.65 50.09
CA MET A 1 6.68 -0.64 48.73
C MET A 1 6.18 -1.87 47.99
N SER A 2 5.42 -1.69 46.91
CA SER A 2 4.85 -2.78 46.11
C SER A 2 5.26 -2.55 44.66
N LEU A 3 6.23 -3.35 44.20
CA LEU A 3 6.67 -3.38 42.80
C LEU A 3 5.56 -4.00 41.95
N SER A 4 4.82 -3.17 41.22
CA SER A 4 3.93 -3.61 40.15
C SER A 4 4.77 -4.19 39.00
N LYS A 5 4.69 -5.51 38.81
CA LYS A 5 5.27 -6.24 37.67
C LYS A 5 4.83 -5.58 36.35
N PRO A 6 5.73 -5.33 35.38
CA PRO A 6 5.31 -4.94 34.04
C PRO A 6 4.54 -6.10 33.41
N GLY A 7 3.31 -5.82 32.96
CA GLY A 7 2.51 -6.76 32.19
C GLY A 7 3.21 -7.18 30.90
N PRO A 8 2.82 -8.30 30.27
CA PRO A 8 3.49 -8.81 29.08
C PRO A 8 3.45 -7.75 27.98
N SER A 9 4.63 -7.23 27.62
CA SER A 9 4.84 -6.46 26.40
C SER A 9 4.26 -7.29 25.25
N LYS A 10 3.24 -6.77 24.57
CA LYS A 10 2.84 -7.27 23.26
C LYS A 10 4.00 -6.98 22.30
N THR A 11 4.97 -7.89 22.27
CA THR A 11 5.87 -8.04 21.14
C THR A 11 5.03 -8.52 19.97
N ALA A 12 4.34 -7.57 19.32
CA ALA A 12 3.80 -7.77 18.00
C ALA A 12 4.95 -8.29 17.15
N LYS A 13 4.78 -9.50 16.59
CA LYS A 13 5.75 -10.12 15.69
C LYS A 13 6.19 -9.07 14.68
N ALA A 14 7.43 -8.61 14.76
CA ALA A 14 8.07 -7.75 13.79
C ALA A 14 8.32 -8.57 12.52
N GLY A 15 7.24 -8.87 11.80
CA GLY A 15 7.23 -9.81 10.70
C GLY A 15 6.81 -9.11 9.43
N ASN A 16 7.76 -8.45 8.78
CA ASN A 16 7.71 -8.10 7.35
C ASN A 16 6.94 -6.82 6.94
N THR A 17 6.91 -5.78 7.80
CA THR A 17 6.50 -4.45 7.34
C THR A 17 7.57 -3.86 6.41
N ARG A 18 7.20 -3.53 5.18
CA ARG A 18 8.06 -2.82 4.21
C ARG A 18 7.53 -1.41 3.99
N ASN A 19 8.43 -0.44 3.85
CA ASN A 19 8.07 0.96 3.64
C ASN A 19 8.25 1.34 2.17
N VAL A 20 7.30 2.13 1.64
CA VAL A 20 7.38 2.76 0.32
C VAL A 20 7.32 4.28 0.49
N HIS A 21 8.31 4.99 -0.03
CA HIS A 21 8.34 6.45 0.01
C HIS A 21 7.67 7.01 -1.24
N ILE A 22 6.51 7.64 -1.07
CA ILE A 22 5.69 8.17 -2.17
C ILE A 22 5.91 9.66 -2.46
N GLY A 23 6.70 10.36 -1.64
CA GLY A 23 6.94 11.80 -1.75
C GLY A 23 5.81 12.65 -1.16
N LEU A 24 6.12 13.92 -0.86
CA LEU A 24 5.22 14.83 -0.14
C LEU A 24 3.93 15.11 -0.92
N GLU A 25 4.01 15.41 -2.22
CA GLU A 25 2.84 15.78 -3.02
C GLU A 25 1.80 14.66 -3.10
N ARG A 26 2.24 13.42 -3.33
CA ARG A 26 1.35 12.25 -3.39
C ARG A 26 0.72 12.00 -2.03
N TYR A 27 1.48 12.15 -0.95
CA TYR A 27 0.96 12.03 0.40
C TYR A 27 -0.09 13.11 0.73
N SER A 28 0.15 14.37 0.35
CA SER A 28 -0.83 15.46 0.49
C SER A 28 -2.13 15.17 -0.27
N LYS A 29 -2.04 14.57 -1.47
CA LYS A 29 -3.22 14.13 -2.21
C LYS A 29 -4.01 13.04 -1.48
N LEU A 30 -3.32 12.04 -0.91
CA LEU A 30 -3.97 11.00 -0.11
C LEU A 30 -4.65 11.58 1.14
N ILE A 31 -4.05 12.59 1.78
CA ILE A 31 -4.66 13.31 2.91
C ILE A 31 -5.96 13.99 2.47
N GLY A 32 -5.95 14.72 1.35
CA GLY A 32 -7.14 15.40 0.86
C GLY A 32 -8.31 14.43 0.64
N ILE A 33 -8.04 13.30 -0.03
CA ILE A 33 -9.03 12.24 -0.26
C ILE A 33 -9.52 11.65 1.06
N ALA A 34 -8.62 11.36 2.00
CA ALA A 34 -8.98 10.80 3.30
C ALA A 34 -9.88 11.75 4.10
N ILE A 35 -9.61 13.06 4.08
CA ILE A 35 -10.45 14.08 4.72
C ILE A 35 -11.84 14.12 4.08
N GLU A 36 -11.91 14.11 2.75
CA GLU A 36 -13.17 14.15 2.03
C GLU A 36 -14.05 12.95 2.35
N ILE A 37 -13.49 11.74 2.29
CA ILE A 37 -14.23 10.52 2.65
C ILE A 37 -14.65 10.57 4.12
N SER A 38 -13.74 10.96 5.01
CA SER A 38 -14.05 11.05 6.44
C SER A 38 -15.21 11.99 6.73
N TYR A 39 -15.25 13.14 6.03
CA TYR A 39 -16.33 14.10 6.12
C TYR A 39 -17.67 13.51 5.63
N GLN A 40 -17.65 12.73 4.55
CA GLN A 40 -18.85 12.12 3.98
C GLN A 40 -19.41 10.98 4.82
N VAL A 41 -18.53 10.12 5.37
CA VAL A 41 -18.95 8.91 6.11
C VAL A 41 -19.13 9.14 7.62
N GLY A 42 -18.63 10.27 8.14
CA GLY A 42 -18.69 10.59 9.56
C GLY A 42 -17.73 9.75 10.43
N ASP A 43 -16.77 9.07 9.82
CA ASP A 43 -15.76 8.24 10.49
C ASP A 43 -14.37 8.54 9.93
N GLN A 44 -13.34 8.32 10.74
CA GLN A 44 -11.98 8.66 10.37
C GLN A 44 -11.40 7.65 9.38
N VAL A 45 -11.07 8.14 8.17
CA VAL A 45 -10.28 7.42 7.18
C VAL A 45 -8.87 7.99 7.13
N THR A 46 -7.87 7.12 7.05
CA THR A 46 -6.45 7.48 7.03
C THR A 46 -5.88 7.44 5.61
N PRO A 47 -4.85 8.25 5.31
CA PRO A 47 -4.15 8.19 4.02
C PRO A 47 -3.62 6.80 3.68
N THR A 48 -3.18 6.05 4.70
CA THR A 48 -2.70 4.67 4.54
C THR A 48 -3.79 3.73 4.05
N GLN A 49 -5.01 3.85 4.55
CA GLN A 49 -6.14 3.04 4.08
C GLN A 49 -6.45 3.32 2.60
N ILE A 50 -6.35 4.60 2.18
CA ILE A 50 -6.48 4.95 0.75
C ILE A 50 -5.35 4.33 -0.07
N ALA A 51 -4.11 4.41 0.39
CA ALA A 51 -2.96 3.82 -0.29
C ALA A 51 -3.09 2.29 -0.43
N GLN A 52 -3.53 1.61 0.64
CA GLN A 52 -3.78 0.17 0.62
C GLN A 52 -4.87 -0.19 -0.39
N TYR A 53 -5.99 0.53 -0.38
CA TYR A 53 -7.08 0.33 -1.35
C TYR A 53 -6.60 0.52 -2.80
N LEU A 54 -5.78 1.54 -3.06
CA LEU A 54 -5.22 1.76 -4.38
C LEU A 54 -4.32 0.60 -4.84
N VAL A 55 -3.49 0.07 -3.95
CA VAL A 55 -2.64 -1.10 -4.25
C VAL A 55 -3.49 -2.32 -4.51
N ASP A 56 -4.46 -2.62 -3.65
CA ASP A 56 -5.26 -3.84 -3.72
C ASP A 56 -6.14 -3.91 -4.98
N HIS A 57 -6.61 -2.75 -5.48
CA HIS A 57 -7.58 -2.69 -6.57
C HIS A 57 -7.02 -2.20 -7.91
N TYR A 58 -5.93 -1.43 -7.92
CA TYR A 58 -5.44 -0.76 -9.14
C TYR A 58 -4.02 -1.14 -9.56
N SER A 59 -3.33 -2.03 -8.82
CA SER A 59 -1.95 -2.41 -9.16
C SER A 59 -1.80 -3.09 -10.53
N ASP A 60 -2.76 -3.93 -10.94
CA ASP A 60 -2.69 -4.60 -12.24
C ASP A 60 -2.88 -3.64 -13.41
N MET A 61 -3.79 -2.68 -13.26
CA MET A 61 -3.97 -1.59 -14.22
C MET A 61 -2.69 -0.76 -14.30
N ALA A 62 -2.14 -0.32 -13.16
CA ALA A 62 -0.90 0.45 -13.11
C ALA A 62 0.27 -0.31 -13.77
N LYS A 63 0.39 -1.62 -13.54
CA LYS A 63 1.39 -2.48 -14.18
C LYS A 63 1.23 -2.49 -15.71
N ALA A 64 0.01 -2.66 -16.21
CA ALA A 64 -0.25 -2.66 -17.66
C ALA A 64 0.10 -1.31 -18.31
N GLU A 65 -0.24 -0.21 -17.66
CA GLU A 65 0.13 1.14 -18.10
C GLU A 65 1.65 1.33 -18.16
N ILE A 66 2.36 0.98 -17.09
CA ILE A 66 3.83 1.10 -17.00
C ILE A 66 4.52 0.27 -18.08
N LEU A 67 4.08 -0.98 -18.30
CA LEU A 67 4.67 -1.84 -19.34
C LEU A 67 4.50 -1.24 -20.74
N ARG A 68 3.35 -0.59 -21.00
CA ARG A 68 3.10 0.10 -22.26
C ARG A 68 4.02 1.31 -22.44
N GLU A 69 4.15 2.15 -21.41
CA GLU A 69 5.01 3.34 -21.43
C GLU A 69 6.48 2.98 -21.64
N LEU A 70 6.93 1.90 -21.01
CA LEU A 70 8.30 1.41 -21.15
C LEU A 70 8.56 0.71 -22.51
N HIS A 71 7.59 0.68 -23.43
CA HIS A 71 7.65 -0.03 -24.70
C HIS A 71 8.10 -1.49 -24.54
N VAL A 72 7.78 -2.10 -23.40
CA VAL A 72 7.98 -3.53 -23.19
C VAL A 72 6.89 -4.21 -24.02
N SER A 73 7.18 -4.35 -25.31
CA SER A 73 6.53 -5.34 -26.16
C SER A 73 6.62 -6.65 -25.41
N GLN A 74 5.52 -7.37 -25.27
CA GLN A 74 5.47 -8.66 -24.59
C GLN A 74 6.60 -9.55 -25.14
N ILE A 75 7.76 -9.60 -24.46
CA ILE A 75 8.81 -10.55 -24.75
C ILE A 75 8.26 -11.87 -24.23
N GLU A 76 7.54 -12.52 -25.13
CA GLU A 76 7.24 -13.94 -25.21
C GLU A 76 7.66 -14.75 -23.99
N MET A 77 6.71 -15.01 -23.09
CA MET A 77 6.70 -16.31 -22.42
C MET A 77 6.19 -17.38 -23.40
N LYS A 78 6.96 -17.61 -24.46
CA LYS A 78 6.98 -18.86 -25.23
C LYS A 78 8.40 -19.44 -25.13
N THR A 79 8.77 -19.90 -23.95
CA THR A 79 9.90 -20.82 -23.82
C THR A 79 9.66 -21.77 -22.64
N LYS A 80 8.46 -22.34 -22.57
CA LYS A 80 8.17 -23.57 -21.83
C LYS A 80 7.06 -24.34 -22.55
N GLU A 81 7.37 -24.80 -23.74
CA GLU A 81 6.80 -26.01 -24.34
C GLU A 81 7.71 -26.32 -25.54
N GLU A 82 8.16 -27.58 -25.63
CA GLU A 82 9.09 -28.15 -26.62
C GLU A 82 10.60 -27.94 -26.39
N THR A 83 11.16 -28.72 -25.45
CA THR A 83 12.22 -29.69 -25.77
C THR A 83 12.17 -30.85 -24.77
#